data_AF-A0A957GNZ9-F1
#
_entry.id   AF-A0A957GNZ9-F1
#
_cell.length_a   1.000
_cell.length_b   1.000
_cell.length_c   1.000
_cell.angle_alpha   90.00
_cell.angle_beta   90.00
_cell.angle_gamma   90.00
#
_symmetry.space_group_name_H-M   'P 1'
#
loop_
_entity.id
_entity.type
_entity.pdbx_description
1 polymer ?
#
loop_
_entity_poly.entity_id
_entity_poly.type
_entity_poly.pdbx_seq_one_letter_code
_entity_poly.pdbx_strand_id
1 'polypeptide(L)'
;NTPTVTPVGPTPTSSPTRAAFPFTKSDSSPFYLQNYANNAGCNWLGIAGEVLDINRNPVPKNTYEVHIWDSGLNERVPVGGAPAYSPSGWEQFVFSSPVVRSYKLQLETTNGTPVSEIYTVTTRASCNENLLRFDFVQNH
;
A
#
# COMPACT_ATOMS: atom_id res chain seq x y z
N ASN A 1 -17.85 -15.48 -58.28
CA ASN A 1 -17.70 -15.71 -56.83
C ASN A 1 -17.28 -14.42 -56.17
N THR A 2 -18.20 -13.77 -55.46
CA THR A 2 -17.92 -12.57 -54.66
C THR A 2 -18.13 -12.94 -53.19
N PRO A 3 -17.13 -12.81 -52.31
CA PRO A 3 -17.32 -13.11 -50.89
C PRO A 3 -18.11 -11.99 -50.20
N THR A 4 -19.17 -12.38 -49.50
CA THR A 4 -19.98 -11.51 -48.65
C THR A 4 -19.25 -11.25 -47.33
N VAL A 5 -19.11 -9.98 -46.94
CA VAL A 5 -18.55 -9.56 -45.65
C VAL A 5 -19.66 -9.59 -44.59
N THR A 6 -19.50 -10.41 -43.56
CA THR A 6 -20.43 -10.50 -42.42
C THR A 6 -20.25 -9.28 -41.50
N PRO A 7 -21.32 -8.63 -41.00
CA PRO A 7 -21.19 -7.53 -40.06
C PRO A 7 -20.66 -8.03 -38.72
N VAL A 8 -19.66 -7.35 -38.16
CA VAL A 8 -19.16 -7.60 -36.80
C VAL A 8 -20.22 -7.10 -35.82
N GLY A 9 -20.78 -8.00 -35.00
CA GLY A 9 -21.75 -7.66 -33.96
C GLY A 9 -21.14 -6.75 -32.88
N PRO A 10 -21.98 -6.15 -32.02
CA PRO A 10 -21.50 -5.24 -30.98
C PRO A 10 -20.53 -5.96 -30.03
N THR A 11 -19.33 -5.40 -29.88
CA THR A 11 -18.35 -5.82 -28.86
C THR A 11 -19.00 -5.67 -27.48
N PRO A 12 -18.94 -6.68 -26.60
CA PRO A 12 -19.43 -6.54 -25.23
C PRO A 12 -18.68 -5.39 -24.54
N THR A 13 -19.40 -4.34 -24.18
CA THR A 13 -18.87 -3.24 -23.37
C THR A 13 -18.64 -3.77 -21.95
N SER A 14 -17.41 -3.68 -21.45
CA SER A 14 -17.10 -3.99 -20.05
C SER A 14 -17.90 -3.06 -19.14
N SER A 15 -18.83 -3.60 -18.36
CA SER A 15 -19.50 -2.84 -17.30
C SER A 15 -18.52 -2.61 -16.15
N PRO A 16 -18.44 -1.40 -15.56
CA PRO A 16 -17.60 -1.17 -14.40
C PRO A 16 -18.05 -2.08 -13.26
N THR A 17 -17.16 -2.96 -12.79
CA THR A 17 -17.38 -3.75 -11.58
C THR A 17 -16.99 -2.85 -10.41
N ARG A 18 -17.94 -2.55 -9.51
CA ARG A 18 -17.66 -1.72 -8.33
C ARG A 18 -16.61 -2.42 -7.47
N ALA A 19 -15.53 -1.72 -7.12
CA ALA A 19 -14.51 -2.26 -6.22
C ALA A 19 -15.13 -2.65 -4.87
N ALA A 20 -14.68 -3.77 -4.30
CA ALA A 20 -15.18 -4.24 -3.00
C ALA A 20 -14.82 -3.29 -1.85
N PHE A 21 -13.70 -2.58 -2.00
CA PHE A 21 -13.17 -1.63 -1.03
C PHE A 21 -12.88 -0.26 -1.67
N PRO A 22 -13.02 0.84 -0.90
CA PRO A 22 -12.77 2.19 -1.40
C PRO A 22 -11.29 2.48 -1.63
N PHE A 23 -10.36 1.74 -1.02
CA PHE A 23 -8.92 1.88 -1.27
C PHE A 23 -8.32 0.57 -1.82
N THR A 24 -7.36 0.72 -2.72
CA THR A 24 -6.47 -0.38 -3.13
C THR A 24 -5.00 0.03 -3.06
N LYS A 25 -4.12 -0.95 -3.26
CA LYS A 25 -2.69 -0.72 -3.42
C LYS A 25 -2.43 0.10 -4.68
N SER A 26 -1.52 1.08 -4.61
CA SER A 26 -0.97 1.74 -5.80
C SER A 26 -0.33 0.73 -6.77
N ASP A 27 -0.50 0.92 -8.08
CA ASP A 27 0.03 0.01 -9.11
C ASP A 27 1.54 -0.22 -9.02
N SER A 28 2.26 0.77 -8.49
CA SER A 28 3.70 0.78 -8.33
C SER A 28 4.21 0.21 -7.00
N SER A 29 3.30 -0.07 -6.04
CA SER A 29 3.65 -0.66 -4.75
C SER A 29 3.78 -2.20 -4.80
N PRO A 30 4.59 -2.83 -3.94
CA PRO A 30 5.52 -2.20 -3.00
C PRO A 30 6.81 -1.74 -3.69
N PHE A 31 7.43 -0.70 -3.14
CA PHE A 31 8.78 -0.28 -3.49
C PHE A 31 9.76 -0.78 -2.43
N TYR A 32 10.96 -1.14 -2.87
CA TYR A 32 12.07 -1.50 -2.00
C TYR A 32 13.14 -0.43 -2.14
N LEU A 33 13.39 0.27 -1.04
CA LEU A 33 14.23 1.47 -1.02
C LEU A 33 15.26 1.36 0.08
N GLN A 34 16.34 2.12 -0.06
CA GLN A 34 17.21 2.40 1.06
C GLN A 34 16.49 3.39 1.97
N ASN A 35 16.55 3.16 3.28
CA ASN A 35 16.01 4.04 4.30
C ASN A 35 16.57 5.45 4.13
N TYR A 36 15.67 6.37 3.84
CA TYR A 36 15.94 7.80 3.73
C TYR A 36 15.19 8.62 4.81
N ALA A 37 14.30 7.98 5.58
CA ALA A 37 13.40 8.64 6.51
C ALA A 37 14.06 8.96 7.86
N ASN A 38 15.14 8.25 8.20
CA ASN A 38 15.89 8.46 9.43
C ASN A 38 17.39 8.13 9.25
N ASN A 39 18.18 8.35 10.30
CA ASN A 39 19.64 8.22 10.28
C ASN A 39 20.15 6.83 10.72
N ALA A 40 19.29 5.82 10.85
CA ALA A 40 19.69 4.51 11.40
C ALA A 40 20.48 3.63 10.41
N GLY A 41 20.49 3.99 9.11
CA GLY A 41 21.21 3.24 8.09
C GLY A 41 20.81 1.76 8.07
N CYS A 42 21.79 0.85 8.00
CA CYS A 42 21.54 -0.60 7.99
C CYS A 42 21.05 -1.18 9.33
N ASN A 43 21.01 -0.40 10.41
CA ASN A 43 20.56 -0.89 11.73
C ASN A 43 19.05 -0.72 11.91
N TRP A 44 18.32 -0.78 10.80
CA TRP A 44 16.89 -0.51 10.75
C TRP A 44 16.26 -1.21 9.55
N LEU A 45 15.05 -1.71 9.76
CA LEU A 45 14.13 -2.22 8.75
C LEU A 45 12.74 -1.73 9.11
N GLY A 46 12.04 -1.15 8.15
CA GLY A 46 10.67 -0.69 8.35
C GLY A 46 9.78 -0.86 7.14
N ILE A 47 8.48 -0.83 7.41
CA ILE A 47 7.41 -0.81 6.43
C ILE A 47 6.73 0.55 6.57
N ALA A 48 6.60 1.28 5.48
CA ALA A 48 6.02 2.62 5.51
C ALA A 48 5.24 2.88 4.23
N GLY A 49 4.63 4.05 4.14
CA GLY A 49 3.98 4.49 2.91
C GLY A 49 3.11 5.69 3.14
N GLU A 50 2.23 5.95 2.20
CA GLU A 50 1.22 7.00 2.29
C GLU A 50 -0.17 6.50 1.90
N VAL A 51 -1.17 7.33 2.19
CA VAL A 51 -2.55 7.08 1.80
C VAL A 51 -3.07 8.27 1.00
N LEU A 52 -3.52 8.02 -0.22
CA LEU A 52 -3.93 9.04 -1.18
C LEU A 52 -5.42 8.95 -1.48
N ASP A 53 -6.07 10.11 -1.62
CA ASP A 53 -7.45 10.23 -2.07
C ASP A 53 -7.58 9.99 -3.58
N ILE A 54 -8.81 10.12 -4.09
CA ILE A 54 -9.13 9.89 -5.50
C ILE A 54 -8.39 10.83 -6.47
N ASN A 55 -8.01 12.02 -5.98
CA ASN A 55 -7.27 13.03 -6.72
C ASN A 55 -5.75 12.89 -6.53
N ARG A 56 -5.30 11.81 -5.89
CA ARG A 56 -3.90 11.58 -5.50
C ARG A 56 -3.37 12.60 -4.48
N ASN A 57 -4.23 13.24 -3.71
CA ASN A 57 -3.83 14.07 -2.59
C ASN A 57 -3.66 13.23 -1.31
N PRO A 58 -2.74 13.59 -0.41
CA PRO A 58 -2.64 12.97 0.90
C PRO A 58 -3.96 13.11 1.67
N VAL A 59 -4.49 12.01 2.20
CA VAL A 59 -5.67 12.06 3.07
C VAL A 59 -5.34 12.80 4.38
N PRO A 60 -6.33 13.40 5.08
CA PRO A 60 -6.06 14.08 6.34
C PRO A 60 -5.50 13.12 7.39
N LYS A 61 -4.57 13.60 8.21
CA LYS A 61 -4.00 12.80 9.31
C LYS A 61 -5.07 12.24 10.25
N ASN A 62 -4.81 11.08 10.84
CA ASN A 62 -5.69 10.39 11.80
C ASN A 62 -7.10 10.07 11.26
N THR A 63 -7.28 9.99 9.94
CA THR A 63 -8.56 9.54 9.33
C THR A 63 -8.62 8.03 9.17
N TYR A 64 -7.45 7.41 9.02
CA TYR A 64 -7.28 5.97 8.86
C TYR A 64 -6.08 5.51 9.68
N GLU A 65 -5.98 4.19 9.82
CA GLU A 65 -4.85 3.49 10.41
C GLU A 65 -4.46 2.32 9.51
N VAL A 66 -3.17 2.00 9.46
CA VAL A 66 -2.66 0.83 8.78
C VAL A 66 -2.42 -0.24 9.81
N HIS A 67 -3.18 -1.32 9.70
CA HIS A 67 -3.01 -2.50 10.52
C HIS A 67 -1.96 -3.40 9.87
N ILE A 68 -0.93 -3.75 10.65
CA ILE A 68 0.22 -4.53 10.21
C ILE A 68 0.42 -5.68 11.19
N TRP A 69 0.32 -6.91 10.70
CA TRP A 69 0.44 -8.08 11.56
C TRP A 69 1.18 -9.23 10.90
N ASP A 70 1.36 -10.31 11.67
CA ASP A 70 2.16 -11.50 11.36
C ASP A 70 3.66 -11.32 11.72
N SER A 71 4.44 -12.40 11.64
CA SER A 71 5.87 -12.42 11.99
C SER A 71 6.18 -11.85 13.40
N GLY A 72 5.25 -12.01 14.35
CA GLY A 72 5.39 -11.51 15.73
C GLY A 72 5.00 -10.04 15.93
N LEU A 73 4.48 -9.38 14.89
CA LEU A 73 3.97 -8.01 14.93
C LEU A 73 2.43 -8.02 14.89
N ASN A 74 1.80 -7.04 15.54
CA ASN A 74 0.36 -6.78 15.46
C ASN A 74 0.07 -5.34 15.90
N GLU A 75 0.29 -4.40 14.98
CA GLU A 75 0.27 -2.96 15.26
C GLU A 75 -0.73 -2.22 14.38
N ARG A 76 -1.30 -1.14 14.89
CA ARG A 76 -2.11 -0.18 14.13
C ARG A 76 -1.41 1.16 14.13
N VAL A 77 -1.00 1.61 12.94
CA VAL A 77 -0.22 2.83 12.77
C VAL A 77 -1.11 3.94 12.22
N PRO A 78 -1.20 5.11 12.88
CA PRO A 78 -2.02 6.21 12.39
C PRO A 78 -1.43 6.81 11.11
N VAL A 79 -2.30 7.05 10.14
CA VAL A 79 -1.97 7.78 8.90
C VAL A 79 -1.65 9.24 9.22
N GLY A 80 -0.54 9.75 8.69
CA GLY A 80 0.00 11.08 9.00
C GLY A 80 0.95 11.13 10.19
N GLY A 81 1.27 9.97 10.80
CA GLY A 81 2.26 9.86 11.88
C GLY A 81 3.72 9.95 11.40
N ALA A 82 3.98 9.76 10.10
CA ALA A 82 5.33 9.75 9.52
C ALA A 82 5.45 10.75 8.35
N PRO A 83 5.55 12.06 8.63
CA PRO A 83 5.54 13.11 7.60
C PRO A 83 6.75 13.07 6.64
N ALA A 84 7.79 12.30 6.96
CA ALA A 84 8.95 12.09 6.07
C ALA A 84 8.57 11.40 4.75
N TYR A 85 7.45 10.69 4.70
CA TYR A 85 6.99 9.98 3.50
C TYR A 85 5.98 10.79 2.68
N SER A 86 5.12 11.57 3.36
CA SER A 86 4.00 12.36 2.85
C SER A 86 3.24 12.99 4.02
N PRO A 87 2.41 14.05 3.85
CA PRO A 87 1.49 14.50 4.91
C PRO A 87 0.55 13.41 5.46
N SER A 88 0.24 12.37 4.67
CA SER A 88 -0.50 11.16 5.10
C SER A 88 0.43 9.96 5.35
N GLY A 89 1.71 10.21 5.55
CA GLY A 89 2.70 9.15 5.72
C GLY A 89 2.50 8.35 6.99
N TRP A 90 2.77 7.05 6.93
CA TRP A 90 2.75 6.13 8.06
C TRP A 90 4.03 5.28 8.04
N GLU A 91 4.50 4.85 9.21
CA GLU A 91 5.73 4.06 9.35
C GLU A 91 5.59 3.08 10.52
N GLN A 92 6.05 1.85 10.28
CA GLN A 92 6.22 0.82 11.29
C GLN A 92 7.66 0.32 11.26
N PHE A 93 8.36 0.49 12.38
CA PHE A 93 9.62 -0.19 12.61
C PHE A 93 9.37 -1.69 12.76
N VAL A 94 10.23 -2.51 12.15
CA VAL A 94 10.05 -3.96 12.11
C VAL A 94 11.22 -4.70 12.75
N PHE A 95 12.45 -4.33 12.42
CA PHE A 95 13.66 -4.99 12.93
C PHE A 95 14.86 -4.04 12.96
N SER A 96 15.84 -4.32 13.83
CA SER A 96 17.10 -3.56 13.93
C SER A 96 18.15 -3.94 12.88
N SER A 97 17.77 -4.75 11.88
CA SER A 97 18.60 -5.06 10.70
C SER A 97 17.73 -5.63 9.57
N PRO A 98 18.14 -5.49 8.29
CA PRO A 98 17.45 -6.10 7.14
C PRO A 98 17.34 -7.61 7.28
N VAL A 99 16.12 -8.11 7.17
CA VAL A 99 15.80 -9.53 7.29
C VAL A 99 14.59 -9.83 6.41
N VAL A 100 14.50 -11.04 5.86
CA VAL A 100 13.33 -11.50 5.12
C VAL A 100 12.25 -11.97 6.11
N ARG A 101 11.12 -11.25 6.11
CA ARG A 101 9.92 -11.52 6.90
C ARG A 101 8.69 -11.12 6.10
N SER A 102 7.57 -11.76 6.37
CA SER A 102 6.31 -11.48 5.68
C SER A 102 5.30 -10.88 6.66
N TYR A 103 4.60 -9.86 6.20
CA TYR A 103 3.62 -9.12 6.97
C TYR A 103 2.35 -8.97 6.16
N LYS A 104 1.23 -8.86 6.86
CA LYS A 104 -0.06 -8.50 6.27
C LYS A 104 -0.36 -7.05 6.59
N LEU A 105 -0.82 -6.32 5.59
CA LEU A 105 -1.18 -4.91 5.66
C LEU A 105 -2.65 -4.77 5.29
N GLN A 106 -3.38 -3.95 6.05
CA GLN A 106 -4.73 -3.54 5.71
C GLN A 106 -4.96 -2.11 6.18
N LEU A 107 -5.50 -1.28 5.30
CA LEU A 107 -6.04 0.03 5.68
C LEU A 107 -7.39 -0.14 6.36
N GLU A 108 -7.52 0.44 7.55
CA GLU A 108 -8.72 0.44 8.39
C GLU A 108 -9.13 1.90 8.72
N THR A 109 -10.42 2.13 9.00
CA THR A 109 -10.84 3.35 9.71
C THR A 109 -10.31 3.31 11.14
N THR A 110 -10.30 4.44 11.85
CA THR A 110 -9.89 4.50 13.27
C THR A 110 -10.76 3.69 14.24
N ASN A 111 -11.85 3.08 13.74
CA ASN A 111 -12.71 2.18 14.51
C ASN A 111 -12.45 0.70 14.13
N GLY A 112 -11.38 0.40 13.39
CA GLY A 112 -11.04 -0.94 12.94
C GLY A 112 -11.90 -1.49 11.79
N THR A 113 -12.62 -0.63 11.04
CA THR A 113 -13.39 -1.09 9.88
C THR A 113 -12.47 -1.20 8.66
N PRO A 114 -12.35 -2.36 8.01
CA PRO A 114 -11.53 -2.51 6.81
C PRO A 114 -12.02 -1.64 5.65
N VAL A 115 -11.09 -0.90 5.03
CA VAL A 115 -11.36 -0.07 3.84
C VAL A 115 -10.47 -0.43 2.64
N SER A 116 -9.76 -1.56 2.75
CA SER A 116 -8.95 -2.16 1.68
C SER A 116 -8.89 -3.68 1.84
N GLU A 117 -8.43 -4.36 0.79
CA GLU A 117 -8.05 -5.76 0.87
C GLU A 117 -6.83 -5.97 1.80
N ILE A 118 -6.60 -7.23 2.18
CA ILE A 118 -5.40 -7.60 2.92
C ILE A 118 -4.27 -7.85 1.91
N TYR A 119 -3.17 -7.13 2.06
CA TYR A 119 -1.99 -7.29 1.22
C TYR A 119 -0.88 -7.99 2.01
N THR A 120 -0.32 -9.06 1.44
CA THR A 120 0.88 -9.69 2.01
C THR A 120 2.11 -9.10 1.36
N VAL A 121 3.04 -8.58 2.16
CA VAL A 121 4.31 -8.03 1.71
C VAL A 121 5.46 -8.76 2.37
N THR A 122 6.61 -8.82 1.69
CA THR A 122 7.82 -9.48 2.21
C THR A 122 8.99 -8.53 2.15
N THR A 123 9.68 -8.34 3.27
CA THR A 123 10.89 -7.50 3.40
C THR A 123 12.11 -8.17 2.75
N ARG A 124 13.21 -7.40 2.61
CA ARG A 124 14.47 -7.85 2.02
C ARG A 124 15.59 -7.93 3.06
N ALA A 125 16.60 -8.75 2.77
CA ALA A 125 17.83 -8.84 3.58
C ALA A 125 18.93 -7.86 3.13
N SER A 126 18.70 -7.07 2.07
CA SER A 126 19.66 -6.07 1.60
C SER A 126 19.50 -4.77 2.38
N CYS A 127 20.62 -4.17 2.80
CA CYS A 127 20.60 -2.84 3.41
C CYS A 127 20.14 -1.75 2.45
N ASN A 128 20.35 -1.93 1.14
CA ASN A 128 19.86 -0.98 0.13
C ASN A 128 18.35 -1.10 -0.11
N GLU A 129 17.68 -2.03 0.57
CA GLU A 129 16.25 -2.33 0.46
C GLU A 129 15.62 -2.47 1.86
N ASN A 130 16.15 -1.72 2.83
CA ASN A 130 15.74 -1.79 4.23
C ASN A 130 14.50 -0.92 4.56
N LEU A 131 13.87 -0.35 3.54
CA LEU A 131 12.57 0.31 3.60
C LEU A 131 11.64 -0.33 2.57
N LEU A 132 10.55 -0.95 3.03
CA LEU A 132 9.46 -1.40 2.16
C LEU A 132 8.37 -0.34 2.16
N ARG A 133 8.23 0.38 1.04
CA ARG A 133 7.17 1.39 0.86
C ARG A 133 5.93 0.77 0.23
N PHE A 134 4.76 1.00 0.83
CA PHE A 134 3.47 0.51 0.37
C PHE A 134 2.42 1.61 0.42
N ASP A 135 2.00 2.09 -0.74
CA ASP A 135 1.05 3.20 -0.82
C ASP A 135 -0.37 2.71 -1.11
N PHE A 136 -1.34 3.21 -0.35
CA PHE A 136 -2.78 3.00 -0.57
C PHE A 136 -3.39 4.18 -1.32
N VAL A 137 -4.32 3.90 -2.22
CA VAL A 137 -4.95 4.90 -3.07
C VAL A 137 -6.45 4.63 -3.13
N GLN A 138 -7.24 5.68 -2.99
CA GLN A 138 -8.68 5.60 -3.15
C GLN A 138 -9.06 5.31 -4.61
N ASN A 139 -10.00 4.39 -4.80
CA ASN A 139 -10.53 4.01 -6.11
C ASN A 139 -11.82 4.78 -6.45
N HIS A 140 -12.09 4.86 -7.75
CA HIS A 140 -13.27 5.52 -8.33
C HIS A 140 -14.56 4.70 -8.13
#